data_AF-A0A5J5DDE0-F1
#
_entry.id   AF-A0A5J5DDE0-F1
#
_cell.length_a   1.000
_cell.length_b   1.000
_cell.length_c   1.000
_cell.angle_alpha   90.00
_cell.angle_beta   90.00
_cell.angle_gamma   90.00
#
_symmetry.space_group_name_H-M   'P 1'
#
loop_
_entity.id
_entity.type
_entity.pdbx_description
1 polymer ?
#
loop_
_entity_poly.entity_id
_entity_poly.type
_entity_poly.pdbx_seq_one_letter_code
_entity_poly.pdbx_strand_id
1 'polypeptide(L)'
;MATSQARLGQQALAVLDVALRVPCIFIIDAIFNSYYDPGSGWVGVMGKVFVRVMGVLISSVVLLLSQKALFKFYTLFFAVLLGMAAVLINYYATSHIDFYSAYYKAALGFRLLPRNGPTLWLGMAAVQLVFGVGYVFLLNLQSVFAALVVLDIMIPLWGLMIELPADVRQLVAVFSGLALALNTAVCLAARLKWFYYSCRYVYLLVRHMYRIYGLQLLLEDTWKRIRFPDVLRVFWLTRVTTQALILVYVVRAVRRESGDATGGVADGISDSQGYLLSWDVFWDLTSNLIISGCDSTLTVLGMSAVISSVAHYLGLSILAFIGVITHRSLSLSRFDLKVRLSRNMCLLLTAILHFIHGMTDPVLMSLSASHVSSFRRHFPVLLVSLALFVLPVALSYALWHSYALNTWLFAVTAFCVELCLK
;
A
#
# COMPACT_ATOMS: atom_id res chain seq x y z
N MET A 1 -25.45 6.35 -24.58
CA MET A 1 -25.02 5.23 -23.72
C MET A 1 -23.54 4.99 -23.96
N ALA A 2 -22.65 5.54 -23.12
CA ALA A 2 -21.25 5.13 -23.14
C ALA A 2 -21.19 3.67 -22.69
N THR A 3 -20.70 2.78 -23.55
CA THR A 3 -20.64 1.34 -23.34
C THR A 3 -19.97 1.04 -22.00
N SER A 4 -20.48 0.04 -21.27
CA SER A 4 -19.94 -0.40 -19.96
C SER A 4 -18.42 -0.60 -19.98
N GLN A 5 -17.87 -1.02 -21.12
CA GLN A 5 -16.42 -1.13 -21.37
C GLN A 5 -15.66 0.19 -21.24
N ALA A 6 -16.21 1.32 -21.70
CA ALA A 6 -15.56 2.62 -21.57
C ALA A 6 -15.48 3.09 -20.11
N ARG A 7 -16.51 2.78 -19.30
CA ARG A 7 -16.51 3.07 -17.85
C ARG A 7 -15.51 2.21 -17.10
N LEU A 8 -15.43 0.92 -17.43
CA LEU A 8 -14.44 0.00 -16.84
C LEU A 8 -13.01 0.43 -17.18
N GLY A 9 -12.75 0.84 -18.43
CA GLY A 9 -11.45 1.36 -18.85
C GLY A 9 -11.05 2.63 -18.09
N GLN A 10 -11.98 3.57 -17.91
CA GLN A 10 -11.74 4.79 -17.12
C GLN A 10 -11.49 4.50 -15.65
N GLN A 11 -12.24 3.56 -15.05
CA GLN A 11 -12.02 3.13 -13.67
C GLN A 11 -10.67 2.43 -13.51
N ALA A 12 -10.30 1.55 -14.43
CA ALA A 12 -9.00 0.87 -14.41
C ALA A 12 -7.83 1.87 -14.53
N LEU A 13 -7.95 2.87 -15.40
CA LEU A 13 -6.94 3.94 -15.50
C LEU A 13 -6.84 4.77 -14.21
N ALA A 14 -7.96 5.02 -13.54
CA ALA A 14 -7.99 5.76 -12.28
C ALA A 14 -7.40 4.95 -11.12
N VAL A 15 -7.60 3.63 -11.09
CA VAL A 15 -6.97 2.73 -10.12
C VAL A 15 -5.48 2.61 -10.39
N LEU A 16 -5.08 2.47 -11.65
CA LEU A 16 -3.68 2.41 -12.06
C LEU A 16 -2.93 3.69 -11.69
N ASP A 17 -3.54 4.86 -11.89
CA ASP A 17 -2.94 6.14 -11.50
C ASP A 17 -2.68 6.22 -9.98
N VAL A 18 -3.63 5.74 -9.17
CA VAL A 18 -3.45 5.65 -7.71
C VAL A 18 -2.33 4.67 -7.36
N ALA A 19 -2.35 3.46 -7.93
CA ALA A 19 -1.38 2.41 -7.66
C ALA A 19 0.06 2.82 -8.01
N LEU A 20 0.26 3.52 -9.14
CA LEU A 20 1.57 4.02 -9.54
C LEU A 20 2.12 5.10 -8.60
N ARG A 21 1.30 5.78 -7.80
CA ARG A 21 1.76 6.80 -6.84
C ARG A 21 2.15 6.23 -5.48
N VAL A 22 1.67 5.02 -5.16
CA VAL A 22 1.92 4.35 -3.87
C VAL A 22 3.42 4.14 -3.58
N PRO A 23 4.28 3.70 -4.52
CA PRO A 23 5.71 3.52 -4.24
C PRO A 23 6.42 4.78 -3.76
N CYS A 24 6.00 5.96 -4.21
CA CYS A 24 6.57 7.24 -3.75
C CYS A 24 6.28 7.48 -2.27
N ILE A 25 5.07 7.11 -1.80
CA ILE A 25 4.70 7.23 -0.38
C ILE A 25 5.52 6.24 0.46
N PHE A 26 5.77 5.03 -0.03
CA PHE A 26 6.65 4.07 0.64
C PHE A 26 8.09 4.59 0.81
N ILE A 27 8.64 5.26 -0.20
CA ILE A 27 9.98 5.85 -0.13
C ILE A 27 10.00 6.99 0.91
N ILE A 28 8.99 7.86 0.91
CA ILE A 28 8.87 8.95 1.88
C ILE A 28 8.75 8.39 3.30
N ASP A 29 7.91 7.37 3.49
CA ASP A 29 7.74 6.69 4.78
C ASP A 29 9.03 6.02 5.26
N ALA A 30 9.75 5.32 4.38
CA ALA A 30 11.03 4.70 4.70
C ALA A 30 12.11 5.73 5.07
N ILE A 31 12.12 6.90 4.41
CA ILE A 31 13.04 7.99 4.75
C ILE A 31 12.70 8.57 6.12
N PHE A 32 11.43 8.80 6.42
CA PHE A 32 10.99 9.33 7.72
C PHE A 32 11.23 8.35 8.86
N ASN A 33 11.08 7.04 8.63
CA ASN A 33 11.32 6.01 9.64
C ASN A 33 12.77 5.50 9.68
N SER A 34 13.69 6.10 8.90
CA SER A 34 15.08 5.68 8.91
C SER A 34 15.79 6.15 10.19
N TYR A 35 16.23 5.18 11.00
CA TYR A 35 16.92 5.41 12.27
C TYR A 35 18.11 6.37 12.10
N TYR A 36 18.29 7.23 13.10
CA TYR A 36 19.43 8.13 13.19
C TYR A 36 20.56 7.41 13.92
N ASP A 37 21.64 7.08 13.21
CA ASP A 37 22.85 6.57 13.85
C ASP A 37 23.65 7.74 14.44
N PRO A 38 23.82 7.82 15.78
CA PRO A 38 24.56 8.90 16.42
C PRO A 38 26.09 8.80 16.22
N GLY A 39 26.59 7.72 15.60
CA GLY A 39 28.03 7.43 15.48
C GLY A 39 28.76 8.02 14.27
N SER A 40 28.08 8.66 13.32
CA SER A 40 28.76 9.32 12.18
C SER A 40 29.13 10.75 12.53
N GLY A 41 30.37 11.17 12.30
CA GLY A 41 30.78 12.57 12.49
C GLY A 41 29.91 13.57 11.72
N TRP A 42 30.00 14.85 12.05
CA TRP A 42 29.15 15.94 11.50
C TRP A 42 29.01 15.92 9.96
N VAL A 43 30.09 15.60 9.24
CA VAL A 43 30.08 15.49 7.77
C VAL A 43 29.21 14.32 7.29
N GLY A 44 29.26 13.18 7.99
CA GLY A 44 28.41 12.02 7.71
C GLY A 44 26.95 12.28 8.03
N VAL A 45 26.65 13.01 9.11
CA VAL A 45 25.29 13.43 9.45
C VAL A 45 24.74 14.37 8.37
N MET A 46 25.50 15.39 7.97
CA MET A 46 25.08 16.34 6.95
C MET A 46 24.85 15.65 5.59
N GLY A 47 25.74 14.73 5.21
CA GLY A 47 25.57 13.92 3.99
C GLY A 47 24.31 13.05 4.03
N LYS A 48 24.06 12.35 5.14
CA LYS A 48 22.84 11.53 5.32
C LYS A 48 21.57 12.38 5.28
N VAL A 49 21.56 13.53 5.95
CA VAL A 49 20.43 14.46 5.92
C VAL A 49 20.18 14.98 4.51
N PHE A 50 21.24 15.37 3.80
CA PHE A 50 21.13 15.83 2.41
C PHE A 50 20.52 14.74 1.51
N VAL A 51 20.98 13.50 1.60
CA VAL A 51 20.43 12.37 0.83
C VAL A 51 18.95 12.14 1.18
N ARG A 52 18.56 12.23 2.46
CA ARG A 52 17.15 12.10 2.88
C ARG A 52 16.29 13.21 2.30
N VAL A 53 16.74 14.47 2.38
CA VAL A 53 16.01 15.63 1.83
C VAL A 53 15.88 15.49 0.31
N MET A 54 16.95 15.14 -0.40
CA MET A 54 16.90 14.90 -1.84
C MET A 54 15.95 13.75 -2.19
N GLY A 55 15.95 12.67 -1.42
CA GLY A 55 15.02 11.55 -1.59
C GLY A 55 13.55 11.95 -1.44
N VAL A 56 13.23 12.75 -0.42
CA VAL A 56 11.87 13.28 -0.21
C VAL A 56 11.47 14.22 -1.35
N LEU A 57 12.39 15.10 -1.80
CA LEU A 57 12.14 16.02 -2.90
C LEU A 57 11.86 15.28 -4.21
N ILE A 58 12.70 14.30 -4.56
CA ILE A 58 12.52 13.48 -5.77
C ILE A 58 11.18 12.74 -5.71
N SER A 59 10.87 12.09 -4.58
CA SER A 59 9.62 11.36 -4.39
C SER A 59 8.40 12.29 -4.49
N SER A 60 8.51 13.52 -3.96
CA SER A 60 7.45 14.53 -4.05
C SER A 60 7.23 15.00 -5.50
N VAL A 61 8.31 15.20 -6.25
CA VAL A 61 8.22 15.59 -7.68
C VAL A 61 7.56 14.47 -8.48
N VAL A 62 7.93 13.20 -8.27
CA VAL A 62 7.33 12.05 -8.96
C VAL A 62 5.84 11.91 -8.61
N LEU A 63 5.43 12.20 -7.38
CA LEU A 63 4.03 12.17 -6.94
C LEU A 63 3.16 13.22 -7.67
N LEU A 64 3.76 14.36 -8.05
CA LEU A 64 3.11 15.46 -8.77
C LEU A 64 3.09 15.30 -10.31
N LEU A 65 3.83 14.32 -10.85
CA LEU A 65 3.88 14.07 -12.29
C LEU A 65 2.50 13.67 -12.83
N SER A 66 2.27 13.93 -14.12
CA SER A 66 1.05 13.48 -14.80
C SER A 66 1.06 11.95 -15.00
N GLN A 67 -0.11 11.33 -15.09
CA GLN A 67 -0.26 9.88 -15.27
C GLN A 67 0.60 9.32 -16.43
N LYS A 68 0.61 10.01 -17.58
CA LYS A 68 1.41 9.61 -18.76
C LYS A 68 2.92 9.69 -18.49
N ALA A 69 3.35 10.69 -17.73
CA ALA A 69 4.75 10.86 -17.38
C ALA A 69 5.18 9.86 -16.30
N LEU A 70 4.30 9.58 -15.34
CA LEU A 70 4.49 8.60 -14.28
C LEU A 70 4.68 7.19 -14.87
N PHE A 71 3.82 6.79 -15.82
CA PHE A 71 3.98 5.52 -16.53
C PHE A 71 5.34 5.42 -17.21
N LYS A 72 5.75 6.45 -17.97
CA LYS A 72 7.07 6.48 -18.63
C LYS A 72 8.23 6.42 -17.65
N PHE A 73 8.11 7.07 -16.50
CA PHE A 73 9.12 7.03 -15.44
C PHE A 73 9.28 5.61 -14.89
N TYR A 74 8.17 4.95 -14.54
CA TYR A 74 8.22 3.58 -14.02
C TYR A 74 8.62 2.55 -15.07
N THR A 75 8.29 2.74 -16.35
CA THR A 75 8.82 1.87 -17.41
C THR A 75 10.34 1.97 -17.51
N LEU A 76 10.91 3.18 -17.39
CA LEU A 76 12.37 3.32 -17.39
C LEU A 76 12.99 2.73 -16.11
N PHE A 77 12.37 2.95 -14.96
CA PHE A 77 12.83 2.37 -13.69
C PHE A 77 12.82 0.84 -13.71
N PHE A 78 11.74 0.22 -14.19
CA PHE A 78 11.65 -1.24 -14.30
C PHE A 78 12.63 -1.80 -15.34
N ALA A 79 12.94 -1.06 -16.41
CA ALA A 79 13.97 -1.46 -17.38
C ALA A 79 15.36 -1.53 -16.74
N VAL A 80 15.73 -0.49 -15.98
CA VAL A 80 17.00 -0.47 -15.24
C VAL A 80 17.06 -1.62 -14.23
N LEU A 81 15.96 -1.86 -13.51
CA LEU A 81 15.89 -2.93 -12.51
C LEU A 81 16.04 -4.32 -13.16
N LEU A 82 15.40 -4.56 -14.31
CA LEU A 82 15.57 -5.80 -15.09
C LEU A 82 17.02 -5.96 -15.58
N GLY A 83 17.64 -4.89 -16.08
CA GLY A 83 19.04 -4.91 -16.50
C GLY A 83 19.98 -5.26 -15.35
N MET A 84 19.80 -4.62 -14.19
CA MET A 84 20.57 -4.93 -12.98
C MET A 84 20.36 -6.37 -12.50
N ALA A 85 19.12 -6.86 -12.51
CA ALA A 85 18.81 -8.24 -12.15
C ALA A 85 19.46 -9.25 -13.10
N ALA A 86 19.47 -8.98 -14.41
CA ALA A 86 20.13 -9.83 -15.40
C ALA A 86 21.65 -9.90 -15.18
N VAL A 87 22.30 -8.76 -14.91
CA VAL A 87 23.74 -8.73 -14.58
C VAL A 87 24.02 -9.49 -13.28
N LEU A 88 23.16 -9.31 -12.27
CA LEU A 88 23.32 -9.96 -10.98
C LEU A 88 23.18 -11.48 -11.10
N ILE A 89 22.20 -11.98 -11.87
CA ILE A 89 22.05 -13.41 -12.15
C ILE A 89 23.27 -13.95 -12.90
N ASN A 90 23.77 -13.23 -13.91
CA ASN A 90 24.97 -13.64 -14.65
C ASN A 90 26.20 -13.70 -13.74
N TYR A 91 26.37 -12.74 -12.83
CA TYR A 91 27.45 -12.74 -11.86
C TYR A 91 27.35 -13.89 -10.86
N TYR A 92 26.16 -14.14 -10.29
CA TYR A 92 25.96 -15.26 -9.36
C TYR A 92 26.12 -16.62 -10.04
N ALA A 93 25.58 -16.79 -11.26
CA ALA A 93 25.69 -18.02 -12.03
C ALA A 93 27.15 -18.36 -12.36
N THR A 94 27.98 -17.35 -12.62
CA THR A 94 29.39 -17.55 -12.96
C THR A 94 30.31 -17.70 -11.74
N SER A 95 29.94 -17.18 -10.56
CA SER A 95 30.77 -17.21 -9.36
C SER A 95 30.45 -18.34 -8.37
N HIS A 96 29.18 -18.73 -8.24
CA HIS A 96 28.73 -19.66 -7.17
C HIS A 96 28.29 -21.04 -7.68
N ILE A 97 28.10 -21.21 -8.99
CA ILE A 97 27.62 -22.47 -9.56
C ILE A 97 28.77 -23.24 -10.21
N ASP A 98 29.40 -24.10 -9.40
CA ASP A 98 30.32 -25.12 -9.88
C ASP A 98 29.54 -26.32 -10.40
N PHE A 99 29.04 -26.22 -11.63
CA PHE A 99 28.46 -27.35 -12.37
C PHE A 99 29.38 -28.59 -12.36
N TYR A 100 30.69 -28.38 -12.27
CA TYR A 100 31.72 -29.41 -12.14
C TYR A 100 31.52 -30.33 -10.93
N SER A 101 31.21 -29.78 -9.75
CA SER A 101 31.01 -30.58 -8.53
C SER A 101 29.73 -31.41 -8.59
N ALA A 102 28.66 -30.86 -9.19
CA ALA A 102 27.37 -31.53 -9.32
C ALA A 102 27.38 -32.64 -10.39
N TYR A 103 28.11 -32.46 -11.49
CA TYR A 103 28.23 -33.45 -12.55
C TYR A 103 29.13 -34.63 -12.15
N TYR A 104 30.28 -34.36 -11.52
CA TYR A 104 31.21 -35.40 -11.06
C TYR A 104 30.63 -36.23 -9.90
N LYS A 105 29.90 -35.59 -8.96
CA LYS A 105 29.26 -36.29 -7.83
C LYS A 105 28.08 -37.18 -8.26
N ALA A 106 27.45 -36.88 -9.40
CA ALA A 106 26.44 -37.75 -10.01
C ALA A 106 27.06 -38.98 -10.71
N ALA A 107 28.29 -38.89 -11.21
CA ALA A 107 29.01 -40.01 -11.82
C ALA A 107 29.54 -41.03 -10.79
N LEU A 108 29.73 -40.64 -9.52
CA LEU A 108 30.29 -41.47 -8.44
C LEU A 108 29.27 -42.16 -7.51
N GLY A 109 28.01 -42.30 -7.94
CA GLY A 109 27.13 -43.34 -7.38
C GLY A 109 26.60 -43.17 -5.95
N PHE A 110 26.82 -42.05 -5.26
CA PHE A 110 26.14 -41.77 -3.99
C PHE A 110 24.81 -41.04 -4.22
N ARG A 111 23.75 -41.84 -4.36
CA ARG A 111 22.36 -41.39 -4.38
C ARG A 111 21.95 -40.87 -3.00
N LEU A 112 21.99 -39.55 -2.82
CA LEU A 112 21.08 -38.80 -1.93
C LEU A 112 21.01 -37.34 -2.43
N LEU A 113 20.29 -37.14 -3.55
CA LEU A 113 20.01 -35.88 -4.31
C LEU A 113 21.22 -35.12 -4.94
N PRO A 114 21.38 -35.19 -6.27
CA PRO A 114 21.02 -34.04 -7.14
C PRO A 114 20.49 -34.48 -8.53
N ARG A 115 19.25 -34.12 -8.89
CA ARG A 115 18.59 -34.67 -10.10
C ARG A 115 18.74 -33.85 -11.40
N ASN A 116 19.28 -32.63 -11.39
CA ASN A 116 18.86 -31.63 -12.39
C ASN A 116 19.96 -30.64 -12.93
N GLY A 117 21.16 -31.11 -13.27
CA GLY A 117 22.19 -30.25 -13.92
C GLY A 117 21.70 -29.52 -15.20
N PRO A 118 21.23 -30.23 -16.25
CA PRO A 118 20.79 -29.60 -17.50
C PRO A 118 19.47 -28.84 -17.37
N THR A 119 18.59 -29.26 -16.47
CA THR A 119 17.30 -28.58 -16.24
C THR A 119 17.45 -27.27 -15.46
N LEU A 120 18.45 -27.15 -14.59
CA LEU A 120 18.79 -25.88 -13.93
C LEU A 120 19.37 -24.86 -14.92
N TRP A 121 20.27 -25.29 -15.82
CA TRP A 121 20.79 -24.42 -16.88
C TRP A 121 19.66 -23.92 -17.80
N LEU A 122 18.78 -24.82 -18.24
CA LEU A 122 17.63 -24.47 -19.06
C LEU A 122 16.68 -23.48 -18.35
N GLY A 123 16.47 -23.68 -17.05
CA GLY A 123 15.68 -22.76 -16.22
C GLY A 123 16.31 -21.38 -16.13
N MET A 124 17.62 -21.28 -15.91
CA MET A 124 18.33 -20.00 -15.88
C MET A 124 18.33 -19.31 -17.25
N ALA A 125 18.54 -20.05 -18.34
CA ALA A 125 18.45 -19.52 -19.69
C ALA A 125 17.05 -18.97 -19.99
N ALA A 126 15.99 -19.69 -19.58
CA ALA A 126 14.61 -19.22 -19.74
C ALA A 126 14.35 -17.92 -18.97
N VAL A 127 14.75 -17.84 -17.70
CA VAL A 127 14.61 -16.62 -16.88
C VAL A 127 15.36 -15.45 -17.51
N GLN A 128 16.59 -15.70 -17.95
CA GLN A 128 17.46 -14.67 -18.51
C GLN A 128 16.93 -14.18 -19.89
N LEU A 129 16.33 -15.05 -20.70
CA LEU A 129 15.62 -14.68 -21.93
C LEU A 129 14.40 -13.81 -21.64
N VAL A 130 13.61 -14.15 -20.62
CA VAL A 130 12.46 -13.34 -20.20
C VAL A 130 12.93 -11.93 -19.78
N PHE A 131 14.07 -11.83 -19.08
CA PHE A 131 14.65 -10.54 -18.72
C PHE A 131 15.15 -9.75 -19.92
N GLY A 132 15.84 -10.40 -20.87
CA GLY A 132 16.29 -9.77 -22.10
C GLY A 132 15.14 -9.24 -22.97
N VAL A 133 14.11 -10.06 -23.20
CA VAL A 133 12.91 -9.67 -23.96
C VAL A 133 12.14 -8.56 -23.24
N GLY A 134 11.97 -8.67 -21.91
CA GLY A 134 11.35 -7.64 -21.10
C GLY A 134 12.09 -6.30 -21.18
N TYR A 135 13.43 -6.33 -21.05
CA TYR A 135 14.28 -5.14 -21.15
C TYR A 135 14.15 -4.44 -22.52
N VAL A 136 14.18 -5.21 -23.61
CA VAL A 136 13.98 -4.70 -24.98
C VAL A 136 12.61 -4.07 -25.14
N PHE A 137 11.56 -4.76 -24.69
CA PHE A 137 10.18 -4.28 -24.79
C PHE A 137 9.99 -2.96 -24.04
N LEU A 138 10.55 -2.86 -22.83
CA LEU A 138 10.42 -1.68 -21.99
C LEU A 138 11.14 -0.45 -22.52
N LEU A 139 12.34 -0.62 -23.08
CA LEU A 139 13.11 0.49 -23.67
C LEU A 139 12.71 0.82 -25.10
N ASN A 140 11.91 -0.05 -25.73
CA ASN A 140 11.48 0.03 -27.12
C ASN A 140 12.68 0.24 -28.06
N LEU A 141 13.65 -0.67 -27.97
CA LEU A 141 14.85 -0.66 -28.80
C LEU A 141 14.53 -1.12 -30.23
N GLN A 142 15.28 -0.61 -31.22
CA GLN A 142 15.16 -1.08 -32.61
C GLN A 142 15.56 -2.56 -32.72
N SER A 143 14.99 -3.27 -33.69
CA SER A 143 15.13 -4.73 -33.84
C SER A 143 16.58 -5.23 -33.86
N VAL A 144 17.51 -4.48 -34.45
CA VAL A 144 18.93 -4.86 -34.51
C VAL A 144 19.61 -4.73 -33.14
N PHE A 145 19.44 -3.60 -32.45
CA PHE A 145 19.98 -3.40 -31.11
C PHE A 145 19.31 -4.31 -30.08
N ALA A 146 18.03 -4.63 -30.26
CA ALA A 146 17.31 -5.59 -29.46
C ALA A 146 17.95 -6.98 -29.49
N ALA A 147 18.26 -7.49 -30.69
CA ALA A 147 18.93 -8.78 -30.86
C ALA A 147 20.32 -8.78 -30.21
N LEU A 148 21.10 -7.70 -30.37
CA LEU A 148 22.42 -7.57 -29.75
C LEU A 148 22.37 -7.55 -28.23
N VAL A 149 21.39 -6.88 -27.63
CA VAL A 149 21.22 -6.84 -26.17
C VAL A 149 20.81 -8.20 -25.61
N VAL A 150 19.88 -8.89 -26.27
CA VAL A 150 19.49 -10.24 -25.85
C VAL A 150 20.68 -11.20 -25.96
N LEU A 151 21.46 -11.09 -27.04
CA LEU A 151 22.68 -11.86 -27.21
C LEU A 151 23.69 -11.56 -26.10
N ASP A 152 23.98 -10.29 -25.83
CA ASP A 152 24.90 -9.85 -24.77
C ASP A 152 24.53 -10.42 -23.39
N ILE A 153 23.24 -10.41 -23.06
CA ILE A 153 22.72 -11.00 -21.83
C ILE A 153 22.89 -12.53 -21.77
N MET A 154 22.83 -13.23 -22.92
CA MET A 154 22.99 -14.69 -23.04
C MET A 154 24.44 -15.16 -23.09
N ILE A 155 25.39 -14.32 -23.56
CA ILE A 155 26.80 -14.71 -23.77
C ILE A 155 27.43 -15.36 -22.53
N PRO A 156 27.27 -14.84 -21.30
CA PRO A 156 27.83 -15.48 -20.10
C PRO A 156 27.29 -16.90 -19.83
N LEU A 157 26.04 -17.16 -20.21
CA LEU A 157 25.40 -18.48 -20.06
C LEU A 157 25.88 -19.49 -21.13
N TRP A 158 26.21 -19.01 -22.33
CA TRP A 158 26.86 -19.82 -23.35
C TRP A 158 28.32 -20.11 -23.00
N GLY A 159 29.04 -19.13 -22.43
CA GLY A 159 30.39 -19.34 -21.92
C GLY A 159 30.46 -20.38 -20.79
N LEU A 160 29.37 -20.52 -20.04
CA LEU A 160 29.19 -21.59 -19.06
C LEU A 160 29.01 -22.97 -19.72
N MET A 161 28.33 -23.04 -20.88
CA MET A 161 28.12 -24.28 -21.64
C MET A 161 29.37 -24.77 -22.37
N ILE A 162 30.22 -23.86 -22.84
CA ILE A 162 31.44 -24.15 -23.60
C ILE A 162 32.64 -24.49 -22.68
N GLU A 163 32.41 -24.56 -21.36
CA GLU A 163 33.43 -24.96 -20.36
C GLU A 163 34.68 -24.07 -20.36
N LEU A 164 34.52 -22.74 -20.41
CA LEU A 164 35.65 -21.82 -20.32
C LEU A 164 36.27 -21.80 -18.90
N PRO A 165 37.59 -21.49 -18.79
CA PRO A 165 38.26 -21.34 -17.50
C PRO A 165 37.55 -20.32 -16.59
N ALA A 166 37.60 -20.52 -15.27
CA ALA A 166 36.88 -19.70 -14.30
C ALA A 166 37.21 -18.19 -14.43
N ASP A 167 38.48 -17.85 -14.66
CA ASP A 167 38.93 -16.48 -14.85
C ASP A 167 38.33 -15.84 -16.11
N VAL A 168 38.22 -16.62 -17.20
CA VAL A 168 37.66 -16.15 -18.46
C VAL A 168 36.14 -16.00 -18.37
N ARG A 169 35.45 -16.88 -17.64
CA ARG A 169 34.00 -16.76 -17.39
C ARG A 169 33.64 -15.49 -16.63
N GLN A 170 34.38 -15.18 -15.57
CA GLN A 170 34.14 -13.97 -14.79
C GLN A 170 34.43 -12.72 -15.62
N LEU A 171 35.49 -12.73 -16.43
CA LEU A 171 35.81 -11.63 -17.33
C LEU A 171 34.70 -11.38 -18.37
N VAL A 172 34.17 -12.45 -18.99
CA VAL A 172 33.04 -12.38 -19.94
C VAL A 172 31.76 -11.84 -19.26
N ALA A 173 31.47 -12.28 -18.03
CA ALA A 173 30.33 -11.77 -17.26
C ALA A 173 30.48 -10.27 -16.92
N VAL A 174 31.70 -9.82 -16.59
CA VAL A 174 31.98 -8.41 -16.33
C VAL A 174 31.87 -7.57 -17.60
N PHE A 175 32.41 -8.03 -18.73
CA PHE A 175 32.33 -7.30 -20.00
C PHE A 175 30.89 -7.17 -20.51
N SER A 176 30.10 -8.25 -20.47
CA SER A 176 28.67 -8.20 -20.81
C SER A 176 27.88 -7.29 -19.86
N GLY A 177 28.15 -7.36 -18.54
CA GLY A 177 27.54 -6.46 -17.58
C GLY A 177 27.86 -4.98 -17.83
N LEU A 178 29.11 -4.68 -18.21
CA LEU A 178 29.55 -3.33 -18.55
C LEU A 178 28.92 -2.84 -19.86
N ALA A 179 28.83 -3.70 -20.88
CA ALA A 179 28.18 -3.38 -22.15
C ALA A 179 26.69 -3.07 -21.94
N LEU A 180 25.98 -3.88 -21.15
CA LEU A 180 24.59 -3.61 -20.79
C LEU A 180 24.46 -2.32 -19.98
N ALA A 181 25.35 -2.07 -19.01
CA ALA A 181 25.35 -0.85 -18.22
C ALA A 181 25.56 0.40 -19.10
N LEU A 182 26.51 0.37 -20.05
CA LEU A 182 26.72 1.46 -20.99
C LEU A 182 25.48 1.69 -21.87
N ASN A 183 24.86 0.62 -22.37
CA ASN A 183 23.64 0.73 -23.17
C ASN A 183 22.49 1.35 -22.36
N THR A 184 22.29 0.92 -21.11
CA THR A 184 21.30 1.54 -20.20
C THR A 184 21.61 3.02 -19.98
N ALA A 185 22.88 3.38 -19.75
CA ALA A 185 23.29 4.74 -19.46
C ALA A 185 23.06 5.68 -20.67
N VAL A 186 23.39 5.23 -21.88
CA VAL A 186 23.12 5.97 -23.12
C VAL A 186 21.61 6.17 -23.33
N CYS A 187 20.82 5.12 -23.11
CA CYS A 187 19.37 5.19 -23.19
C CYS A 187 18.79 6.17 -22.16
N LEU A 188 19.26 6.13 -20.92
CA LEU A 188 18.84 7.05 -19.87
C LEU A 188 19.22 8.50 -20.20
N ALA A 189 20.45 8.73 -20.66
CA ALA A 189 20.93 10.06 -21.04
C ALA A 189 20.08 10.67 -22.17
N ALA A 190 19.71 9.86 -23.17
CA ALA A 190 18.81 10.30 -24.25
C ALA A 190 17.41 10.68 -23.73
N ARG A 191 16.89 9.96 -22.74
CA ARG A 191 15.57 10.20 -22.13
C ARG A 191 15.60 11.29 -21.04
N LEU A 192 16.77 11.64 -20.51
CA LEU A 192 16.94 12.63 -19.45
C LEU A 192 16.45 14.02 -19.87
N LYS A 193 16.65 14.38 -21.14
CA LYS A 193 16.13 15.65 -21.71
C LYS A 193 14.62 15.76 -21.51
N TRP A 194 13.88 14.69 -21.83
CA TRP A 194 12.42 14.67 -21.67
C TRP A 194 12.01 14.75 -20.20
N PHE A 195 12.72 14.07 -19.30
CA PHE A 195 12.45 14.14 -17.86
C PHE A 195 12.68 15.55 -17.31
N TYR A 196 13.76 16.21 -17.73
CA TYR A 196 14.07 17.60 -17.36
C TYR A 196 12.96 18.56 -17.81
N TYR A 197 12.51 18.49 -19.07
CA TYR A 197 11.41 19.33 -19.55
C TYR A 197 10.10 19.05 -18.81
N SER A 198 9.80 17.78 -18.50
CA SER A 198 8.60 17.40 -17.73
C SER A 198 8.64 17.95 -16.30
N CYS A 199 9.78 17.86 -15.63
CA CYS A 199 9.98 18.40 -14.29
C CYS A 199 9.88 19.94 -14.29
N ARG A 200 10.52 20.60 -15.26
CA ARG A 200 10.42 22.06 -15.44
C ARG A 200 8.99 22.51 -15.67
N TYR A 201 8.20 21.76 -16.45
CA TYR A 201 6.79 22.04 -16.67
C TYR A 201 6.00 21.99 -15.36
N VAL A 202 6.17 20.94 -14.56
CA VAL A 202 5.49 20.81 -13.25
C VAL A 202 5.90 21.94 -12.31
N TYR A 203 7.19 22.27 -12.23
CA TYR A 203 7.68 23.38 -11.41
C TYR A 203 7.07 24.72 -11.81
N LEU A 204 7.03 25.02 -13.11
CA LEU A 204 6.43 26.26 -13.62
C LEU A 204 4.93 26.31 -13.35
N LEU A 205 4.22 25.18 -13.50
CA LEU A 205 2.79 25.08 -13.20
C LEU A 205 2.52 25.35 -11.71
N VAL A 206 3.27 24.71 -10.81
CA VAL A 206 3.17 24.90 -9.35
C VAL A 206 3.46 26.35 -8.99
N ARG A 207 4.53 26.95 -9.55
CA ARG A 207 4.88 28.35 -9.31
C ARG A 207 3.78 29.31 -9.79
N HIS A 208 3.18 29.03 -10.95
CA HIS A 208 2.10 29.84 -11.51
C HIS A 208 0.83 29.74 -10.66
N MET A 209 0.42 28.51 -10.30
CA MET A 209 -0.72 28.29 -9.41
C MET A 209 -0.51 28.93 -8.04
N TYR A 210 0.69 28.83 -7.47
CA TYR A 210 1.03 29.44 -6.18
C TYR A 210 0.84 30.96 -6.23
N ARG A 211 1.30 31.61 -7.31
CA ARG A 211 1.22 33.07 -7.47
C ARG A 211 -0.22 33.57 -7.64
N ILE A 212 -1.10 32.79 -8.26
CA ILE A 212 -2.46 33.22 -8.60
C ILE A 212 -3.48 32.83 -7.52
N TYR A 213 -3.43 31.59 -7.04
CA TYR A 213 -4.46 31.02 -6.16
C TYR A 213 -4.06 30.98 -4.69
N GLY A 214 -2.78 31.22 -4.38
CA GLY A 214 -2.23 31.06 -3.04
C GLY A 214 -1.99 29.59 -2.64
N LEU A 215 -1.38 29.39 -1.48
CA LEU A 215 -0.92 28.06 -1.03
C LEU A 215 -2.07 27.13 -0.65
N GLN A 216 -3.15 27.67 -0.07
CA GLN A 216 -4.29 26.87 0.38
C GLN A 216 -5.06 26.23 -0.78
N LEU A 217 -5.39 27.00 -1.82
CA LEU A 217 -6.07 26.46 -3.00
C LEU A 217 -5.16 25.50 -3.79
N LEU A 218 -3.85 25.78 -3.86
CA LEU A 218 -2.90 24.88 -4.51
C LEU A 218 -2.87 23.52 -3.83
N LEU A 219 -2.82 23.51 -2.50
CA LEU A 219 -2.87 22.27 -1.73
C LEU A 219 -4.19 21.53 -1.97
N GLU A 220 -5.33 22.23 -1.91
CA GLU A 220 -6.63 21.60 -2.14
C GLU A 220 -6.78 21.00 -3.55
N ASP A 221 -6.36 21.74 -4.58
CA ASP A 221 -6.42 21.28 -5.96
C ASP A 221 -5.46 20.11 -6.22
N THR A 222 -4.24 20.21 -5.69
CA THR A 222 -3.24 19.13 -5.78
C THR A 222 -3.73 17.88 -5.04
N TRP A 223 -4.33 18.05 -3.87
CA TRP A 223 -4.91 16.97 -3.06
C TRP A 223 -6.04 16.24 -3.80
N LYS A 224 -6.93 17.00 -4.46
CA LYS A 224 -8.01 16.46 -5.30
C LYS A 224 -7.46 15.77 -6.56
N ARG A 225 -6.50 16.39 -7.25
CA ARG A 225 -5.86 15.88 -8.47
C ARG A 225 -5.10 14.57 -8.26
N ILE A 226 -4.45 14.43 -7.10
CA ILE A 226 -3.72 13.20 -6.73
C ILE A 226 -4.68 12.11 -6.24
N ARG A 227 -5.91 12.47 -5.84
CA ARG A 227 -6.79 11.61 -5.04
C ARG A 227 -6.03 11.06 -3.83
N PHE A 228 -5.35 11.96 -3.12
CA PHE A 228 -4.50 11.63 -1.98
C PHE A 228 -5.12 10.62 -0.97
N PRO A 229 -6.40 10.73 -0.56
CA PRO A 229 -7.00 9.74 0.34
C PRO A 229 -7.05 8.33 -0.24
N ASP A 230 -7.24 8.18 -1.55
CA ASP A 230 -7.26 6.86 -2.19
C ASP A 230 -5.86 6.25 -2.25
N VAL A 231 -4.83 7.07 -2.49
CA VAL A 231 -3.43 6.60 -2.46
C VAL A 231 -3.04 6.13 -1.06
N LEU A 232 -3.46 6.86 -0.02
CA LEU A 232 -3.24 6.47 1.38
C LEU A 232 -3.94 5.16 1.74
N ARG A 233 -5.16 4.92 1.24
CA ARG A 233 -5.89 3.65 1.45
C ARG A 233 -5.13 2.48 0.83
N VAL A 234 -4.69 2.63 -0.43
CA VAL A 234 -3.93 1.56 -1.11
C VAL A 234 -2.58 1.33 -0.44
N PHE A 235 -1.89 2.40 -0.02
CA PHE A 235 -0.66 2.31 0.76
C PHE A 235 -0.85 1.49 2.04
N TRP A 236 -1.85 1.82 2.86
CA TRP A 236 -2.11 1.09 4.10
C TRP A 236 -2.52 -0.36 3.85
N LEU A 237 -3.43 -0.61 2.91
CA LEU A 237 -3.86 -1.97 2.55
C LEU A 237 -2.69 -2.83 2.05
N THR A 238 -1.78 -2.25 1.27
CA THR A 238 -0.58 -2.95 0.78
C THR A 238 0.35 -3.32 1.95
N ARG A 239 0.51 -2.42 2.94
CA ARG A 239 1.29 -2.71 4.15
C ARG A 239 0.67 -3.82 4.99
N VAL A 240 -0.62 -3.72 5.29
CA VAL A 240 -1.35 -4.74 6.06
C VAL A 240 -1.30 -6.09 5.35
N THR A 241 -1.46 -6.11 4.03
CA THR A 241 -1.34 -7.34 3.23
C THR A 241 0.06 -7.94 3.33
N THR A 242 1.11 -7.11 3.26
CA THR A 242 2.49 -7.58 3.37
C THR A 242 2.78 -8.16 4.75
N GLN A 243 2.36 -7.47 5.82
CA GLN A 243 2.49 -7.96 7.20
C GLN A 243 1.69 -9.25 7.40
N ALA A 244 0.50 -9.36 6.83
CA ALA A 244 -0.33 -10.55 6.91
C ALA A 244 0.33 -11.73 6.20
N LEU A 245 0.93 -11.51 5.02
CA LEU A 245 1.67 -12.54 4.30
C LEU A 245 2.89 -13.05 5.08
N ILE A 246 3.65 -12.14 5.70
CA ILE A 246 4.81 -12.50 6.54
C ILE A 246 4.34 -13.33 7.74
N LEU A 247 3.27 -12.90 8.41
CA LEU A 247 2.74 -13.59 9.59
C LEU A 247 2.20 -14.98 9.23
N VAL A 248 1.47 -15.10 8.12
CA VAL A 248 1.02 -16.39 7.58
C VAL A 248 2.21 -17.28 7.22
N TYR A 249 3.28 -16.71 6.64
CA TYR A 249 4.49 -17.46 6.34
C TYR A 249 5.17 -17.99 7.60
N VAL A 250 5.33 -17.16 8.64
CA VAL A 250 5.91 -17.55 9.93
C VAL A 250 5.10 -18.65 10.60
N VAL A 251 3.77 -18.52 10.67
CA VAL A 251 2.88 -19.55 11.23
C VAL A 251 3.01 -20.86 10.45
N ARG A 252 3.10 -20.79 9.12
CA ARG A 252 3.33 -21.98 8.28
C ARG A 252 4.71 -22.59 8.49
N ALA A 253 5.74 -21.79 8.74
CA ALA A 253 7.09 -22.28 9.04
C ALA A 253 7.13 -23.02 10.38
N VAL A 254 6.59 -22.41 11.44
CA VAL A 254 6.52 -23.01 12.80
C VAL A 254 5.71 -24.32 12.81
N ARG A 255 4.59 -24.35 12.06
CA ARG A 255 3.79 -25.59 11.92
C ARG A 255 4.57 -26.71 11.23
N ARG A 256 5.47 -26.36 10.30
CA ARG A 256 6.30 -27.33 9.58
C ARG A 256 7.33 -27.97 10.51
N GLU A 257 8.00 -27.16 11.33
CA GLU A 257 8.96 -27.63 12.34
C GLU A 257 8.30 -28.50 13.42
N SER A 258 7.09 -28.13 13.84
CA SER A 258 6.33 -28.91 14.84
C SER A 258 5.85 -30.27 14.29
N GLY A 259 5.53 -30.33 12.99
CA GLY A 259 5.09 -31.57 12.33
C GLY A 259 6.22 -32.57 12.11
N ASP A 260 7.45 -32.11 11.87
CA ASP A 260 8.62 -32.98 11.71
C ASP A 260 9.16 -33.52 13.05
N ALA A 261 8.88 -32.84 14.17
CA ALA A 261 9.25 -33.32 15.51
C ALA A 261 8.38 -34.49 16.01
N THR A 262 7.16 -34.65 15.48
CA THR A 262 6.28 -35.81 15.73
C THR A 262 6.29 -36.76 14.55
N GLY A 263 7.46 -37.29 14.22
CA GLY A 263 7.61 -38.44 13.33
C GLY A 263 7.07 -39.71 14.00
N GLY A 264 5.81 -40.03 13.78
CA GLY A 264 5.23 -41.35 14.07
C GLY A 264 4.09 -41.33 15.09
N VAL A 265 2.87 -41.37 14.57
CA VAL A 265 1.80 -42.36 14.80
C VAL A 265 0.55 -41.73 14.22
N ALA A 266 0.13 -42.26 13.08
CA ALA A 266 -1.19 -42.00 12.53
C ALA A 266 -2.20 -42.76 13.40
N ASP A 267 -2.72 -42.13 14.44
CA ASP A 267 -3.95 -42.58 15.07
C ASP A 267 -5.08 -41.65 14.67
N GLY A 268 -6.04 -42.26 13.98
CA GLY A 268 -7.28 -41.64 13.59
C GLY A 268 -8.16 -41.35 14.80
N ILE A 269 -9.05 -40.38 14.58
CA ILE A 269 -10.21 -40.03 15.39
C ILE A 269 -9.87 -39.14 16.60
N SER A 270 -9.75 -37.84 16.32
CA SER A 270 -10.38 -36.78 17.13
C SER A 270 -10.50 -35.49 16.30
N ASP A 271 -11.73 -35.28 15.83
CA ASP A 271 -12.46 -34.03 15.69
C ASP A 271 -11.71 -32.68 15.54
N SER A 272 -12.14 -31.92 14.52
CA SER A 272 -12.26 -30.46 14.58
C SER A 272 -10.98 -29.59 14.58
N GLN A 273 -9.80 -30.13 14.29
CA GLN A 273 -8.57 -29.31 14.28
C GLN A 273 -8.38 -28.38 13.05
N GLY A 274 -9.29 -28.43 12.08
CA GLY A 274 -9.32 -27.55 10.91
C GLY A 274 -10.24 -26.33 11.03
N TYR A 275 -11.20 -26.35 11.98
CA TYR A 275 -12.22 -25.30 12.14
C TYR A 275 -11.94 -24.36 13.31
N LEU A 276 -11.06 -24.75 14.23
CA LEU A 276 -10.51 -23.93 15.31
C LEU A 276 -9.14 -23.34 14.91
N LEU A 277 -9.04 -22.73 13.72
CA LEU A 277 -8.18 -21.54 13.57
C LEU A 277 -8.83 -20.48 14.46
N SER A 278 -8.55 -20.61 15.76
CA SER A 278 -9.32 -20.04 16.85
C SER A 278 -9.61 -18.58 16.56
N TRP A 279 -10.86 -18.18 16.67
CA TRP A 279 -11.27 -16.79 16.50
C TRP A 279 -10.41 -15.84 17.35
N ASP A 280 -9.88 -16.34 18.47
CA ASP A 280 -8.88 -15.66 19.32
C ASP A 280 -7.53 -15.46 18.64
N VAL A 281 -7.00 -16.48 17.94
CA VAL A 281 -5.75 -16.37 17.17
C VAL A 281 -5.96 -15.40 16.00
N PHE A 282 -7.10 -15.45 15.32
CA PHE A 282 -7.43 -14.47 14.28
C PHE A 282 -7.52 -13.04 14.86
N TRP A 283 -8.13 -12.87 16.03
CA TRP A 283 -8.24 -11.59 16.71
C TRP A 283 -6.86 -11.06 17.15
N ASP A 284 -6.00 -11.91 17.71
CA ASP A 284 -4.63 -11.57 18.08
C ASP A 284 -3.77 -11.24 16.85
N LEU A 285 -3.88 -11.99 15.75
CA LEU A 285 -3.23 -11.66 14.49
C LEU A 285 -3.71 -10.29 13.99
N THR A 286 -5.02 -10.05 14.02
CA THR A 286 -5.63 -8.79 13.55
C THR A 286 -5.20 -7.61 14.43
N SER A 287 -5.18 -7.77 15.75
CA SER A 287 -4.70 -6.75 16.68
C SER A 287 -3.21 -6.48 16.51
N ASN A 288 -2.36 -7.51 16.36
CA ASN A 288 -0.94 -7.32 16.07
C ASN A 288 -0.70 -6.66 14.71
N LEU A 289 -1.51 -6.98 13.69
CA LEU A 289 -1.50 -6.34 12.38
C LEU A 289 -1.90 -4.86 12.45
N ILE A 290 -2.94 -4.53 13.22
CA ILE A 290 -3.36 -3.15 13.41
C ILE A 290 -2.29 -2.39 14.19
N ILE A 291 -1.78 -2.93 15.29
CA ILE A 291 -0.75 -2.29 16.13
C ILE A 291 0.56 -2.08 15.34
N SER A 292 1.06 -3.12 14.66
CA SER A 292 2.25 -3.03 13.80
C SER A 292 2.01 -2.14 12.57
N GLY A 293 0.77 -2.02 12.12
CA GLY A 293 0.35 -1.15 11.03
C GLY A 293 0.25 0.33 11.41
N CYS A 294 0.49 0.73 12.67
CA CYS A 294 0.37 2.11 13.17
C CYS A 294 1.71 2.85 13.39
N ASP A 295 2.85 2.22 13.13
CA ASP A 295 4.16 2.68 13.62
C ASP A 295 4.58 4.06 13.06
N SER A 296 4.06 4.46 11.89
CA SER A 296 4.40 5.74 11.24
C SER A 296 3.22 6.70 11.15
N THR A 297 3.52 8.01 11.16
CA THR A 297 2.53 9.08 10.95
C THR A 297 1.77 8.93 9.63
N LEU A 298 2.43 8.48 8.55
CA LEU A 298 1.79 8.21 7.26
C LEU A 298 0.86 6.99 7.33
N THR A 299 1.18 6.00 8.16
CA THR A 299 0.30 4.84 8.36
C THR A 299 -0.95 5.18 9.15
N VAL A 300 -0.86 6.09 10.13
CA VAL A 300 -2.02 6.61 10.87
C VAL A 300 -2.97 7.37 9.93
N LEU A 301 -2.43 8.20 9.03
CA LEU A 301 -3.23 8.85 7.99
C LEU A 301 -3.90 7.82 7.06
N GLY A 302 -3.17 6.77 6.67
CA GLY A 302 -3.69 5.63 5.90
C GLY A 302 -4.88 4.94 6.57
N MET A 303 -4.75 4.59 7.85
CA MET A 303 -5.84 4.01 8.65
C MET A 303 -7.06 4.92 8.68
N SER A 304 -6.88 6.21 8.98
CA SER A 304 -7.99 7.15 9.06
C SER A 304 -8.74 7.26 7.72
N ALA A 305 -8.03 7.21 6.60
CA ALA A 305 -8.62 7.23 5.27
C ALA A 305 -9.42 5.96 4.95
N VAL A 306 -8.96 4.80 5.42
CA VAL A 306 -9.68 3.51 5.30
C VAL A 306 -10.91 3.49 6.19
N ILE A 307 -10.77 3.86 7.47
CA ILE A 307 -11.87 3.91 8.44
C ILE A 307 -12.98 4.86 7.94
N SER A 308 -12.60 6.05 7.44
CA SER A 308 -13.55 7.00 6.84
C SER A 308 -14.31 6.40 5.64
N SER A 309 -13.64 5.60 4.80
CA SER A 309 -14.29 4.93 3.66
C SER A 309 -15.28 3.85 4.12
N VAL A 310 -14.88 3.05 5.09
CA VAL A 310 -15.73 1.98 5.67
C VAL A 310 -16.95 2.62 6.34
N ALA A 311 -16.76 3.68 7.12
CA ALA A 311 -17.85 4.43 7.72
C ALA A 311 -18.83 4.99 6.67
N HIS A 312 -18.32 5.49 5.54
CA HIS A 312 -19.17 5.97 4.45
C HIS A 312 -20.01 4.86 3.81
N TYR A 313 -19.40 3.71 3.50
CA TYR A 313 -20.13 2.57 2.96
C TYR A 313 -21.11 1.96 3.97
N LEU A 314 -20.74 1.88 5.24
CA LEU A 314 -21.64 1.48 6.31
C LEU A 314 -22.83 2.43 6.41
N GLY A 315 -22.60 3.74 6.31
CA GLY A 315 -23.66 4.75 6.25
C GLY A 315 -24.61 4.52 5.07
N LEU A 316 -24.07 4.21 3.88
CA LEU A 316 -24.88 3.87 2.70
C LEU A 316 -25.62 2.53 2.85
N SER A 317 -24.99 1.52 3.45
CA SER A 317 -25.63 0.23 3.74
C SER A 317 -26.79 0.38 4.73
N ILE A 318 -26.62 1.21 5.77
CA ILE A 318 -27.68 1.53 6.72
C ILE A 318 -28.80 2.29 6.00
N LEU A 319 -28.46 3.25 5.13
CA LEU A 319 -29.45 4.00 4.34
C LEU A 319 -30.23 3.08 3.38
N ALA A 320 -29.55 2.14 2.73
CA ALA A 320 -30.15 1.13 1.87
C ALA A 320 -31.02 0.15 2.66
N PHE A 321 -30.57 -0.28 3.83
CA PHE A 321 -31.34 -1.16 4.73
C PHE A 321 -32.63 -0.49 5.20
N ILE A 322 -32.56 0.79 5.61
CA ILE A 322 -33.74 1.60 5.93
C ILE A 322 -34.65 1.74 4.70
N GLY A 323 -34.09 1.97 3.52
CA GLY A 323 -34.84 2.01 2.25
C GLY A 323 -35.55 0.70 1.90
N VAL A 324 -34.92 -0.45 2.15
CA VAL A 324 -35.51 -1.79 1.94
C VAL A 324 -36.62 -2.09 2.95
N ILE A 325 -36.42 -1.73 4.23
CA ILE A 325 -37.49 -1.80 5.24
C ILE A 325 -38.67 -0.92 4.82
N THR A 326 -38.38 0.28 4.29
CA THR A 326 -39.38 1.23 3.78
C THR A 326 -40.14 0.62 2.59
N HIS A 327 -39.47 -0.05 1.64
CA HIS A 327 -40.09 -0.66 0.47
C HIS A 327 -40.91 -1.91 0.80
N ARG A 328 -40.48 -2.71 1.79
CA ARG A 328 -41.21 -3.89 2.30
C ARG A 328 -42.42 -3.49 3.17
N SER A 329 -42.38 -2.29 3.76
CA SER A 329 -43.50 -1.68 4.47
C SER A 329 -44.45 -0.91 3.55
N LEU A 330 -44.04 -0.60 2.31
CA LEU A 330 -44.86 0.12 1.32
C LEU A 330 -46.01 -0.72 0.75
N SER A 331 -46.00 -2.05 0.94
CA SER A 331 -47.19 -2.88 0.67
C SER A 331 -48.27 -2.73 1.76
N LEU A 332 -47.98 -2.04 2.87
CA LEU A 332 -48.93 -1.82 3.96
C LEU A 332 -48.84 -0.36 4.49
N SER A 333 -49.67 0.51 3.92
CA SER A 333 -50.08 1.84 4.42
C SER A 333 -49.07 3.02 4.34
N ARG A 334 -49.49 4.09 3.63
CA ARG A 334 -48.68 5.25 3.21
C ARG A 334 -48.69 6.43 4.21
N PHE A 335 -49.38 6.33 5.35
CA PHE A 335 -49.46 7.40 6.37
C PHE A 335 -48.53 7.20 7.58
N ASP A 336 -48.19 5.96 7.94
CA ASP A 336 -47.26 5.62 9.03
C ASP A 336 -45.77 5.90 8.70
N LEU A 337 -45.47 6.13 7.41
CA LEU A 337 -44.11 6.17 6.85
C LEU A 337 -43.28 7.37 7.33
N LYS A 338 -43.86 8.57 7.38
CA LYS A 338 -43.13 9.80 7.80
C LYS A 338 -42.76 9.74 9.27
N VAL A 339 -43.66 9.21 10.11
CA VAL A 339 -43.44 9.06 11.56
C VAL A 339 -42.44 7.93 11.83
N ARG A 340 -42.49 6.82 11.10
CA ARG A 340 -41.49 5.74 11.27
C ARG A 340 -40.11 6.10 10.72
N LEU A 341 -40.03 6.80 9.60
CA LEU A 341 -38.76 7.24 9.00
C LEU A 341 -38.05 8.27 9.90
N SER A 342 -38.79 9.24 10.45
CA SER A 342 -38.25 10.22 11.40
C SER A 342 -37.80 9.57 12.72
N ARG A 343 -38.52 8.56 13.21
CA ARG A 343 -38.10 7.77 14.37
C ARG A 343 -36.79 7.01 14.13
N ASN A 344 -36.65 6.40 12.94
CA ASN A 344 -35.43 5.68 12.58
C ASN A 344 -34.22 6.60 12.34
N MET A 345 -34.43 7.77 11.72
CA MET A 345 -33.37 8.77 11.53
C MET A 345 -32.91 9.38 12.86
N CYS A 346 -33.83 9.56 13.81
CA CYS A 346 -33.51 10.04 15.14
C CYS A 346 -32.69 9.02 15.96
N LEU A 347 -33.06 7.74 15.92
CA LEU A 347 -32.27 6.67 16.55
C LEU A 347 -30.88 6.55 15.93
N LEU A 348 -30.77 6.68 14.60
CA LEU A 348 -29.49 6.68 13.90
C LEU A 348 -28.62 7.87 14.32
N LEU A 349 -29.19 9.07 14.39
CA LEU A 349 -28.47 10.27 14.83
C LEU A 349 -27.99 10.13 16.28
N THR A 350 -28.81 9.55 17.16
CA THR A 350 -28.47 9.28 18.57
C THR A 350 -27.35 8.23 18.69
N ALA A 351 -27.36 7.18 17.86
CA ALA A 351 -26.30 6.18 17.82
C ALA A 351 -24.98 6.75 17.28
N ILE A 352 -25.02 7.63 16.28
CA ILE A 352 -23.84 8.33 15.75
C ILE A 352 -23.26 9.28 16.81
N LEU A 353 -24.10 10.00 17.56
CA LEU A 353 -23.66 10.85 18.67
C LEU A 353 -22.95 10.04 19.76
N HIS A 354 -23.49 8.88 20.17
CA HIS A 354 -22.86 7.96 21.12
C HIS A 354 -21.52 7.41 20.61
N PHE A 355 -21.43 7.10 19.32
CA PHE A 355 -20.17 6.66 18.70
C PHE A 355 -19.11 7.77 18.70
N ILE A 356 -19.49 9.00 18.36
CA ILE A 356 -18.56 10.15 18.37
C ILE A 356 -18.11 10.47 19.80
N HIS A 357 -19.02 10.39 20.77
CA HIS A 357 -18.69 10.50 22.20
C HIS A 357 -17.64 9.44 22.62
N GLY A 358 -17.87 8.17 22.28
CA GLY A 358 -16.92 7.08 22.60
C GLY A 358 -15.54 7.24 21.97
N MET A 359 -15.42 7.97 20.86
CA MET A 359 -14.13 8.30 20.23
C MET A 359 -13.49 9.58 20.80
N THR A 360 -14.27 10.50 21.38
CA THR A 360 -13.79 11.78 21.92
C THR A 360 -13.38 11.70 23.38
N ASP A 361 -13.95 10.76 24.15
CA ASP A 361 -13.64 10.53 25.57
C ASP A 361 -12.13 10.28 25.86
N PRO A 362 -11.41 9.34 25.19
CA PRO A 362 -9.97 9.15 25.42
C PRO A 362 -9.13 10.36 24.97
N VAL A 363 -9.63 11.15 24.01
CA VAL A 363 -8.98 12.37 23.52
C VAL A 363 -9.13 13.50 24.53
N LEU A 364 -10.32 13.66 25.13
CA LEU A 364 -10.57 14.63 26.21
C LEU A 364 -9.77 14.29 27.46
N MET A 365 -9.71 13.02 27.84
CA MET A 365 -8.95 12.54 28.99
C MET A 365 -7.42 12.71 28.80
N SER A 366 -6.91 12.53 27.58
CA SER A 366 -5.49 12.77 27.28
C SER A 366 -5.14 14.26 27.15
N LEU A 367 -6.06 15.11 26.71
CA LEU A 367 -5.87 16.56 26.63
C LEU A 367 -6.00 17.26 28.00
N SER A 368 -6.87 16.78 28.90
CA SER A 368 -6.99 17.30 30.27
C SER A 368 -5.75 16.98 31.12
N ALA A 369 -5.09 15.86 30.84
CA ALA A 369 -3.82 15.48 31.48
C ALA A 369 -2.61 16.27 30.96
N SER A 370 -2.74 17.02 29.86
CA SER A 370 -1.62 17.75 29.24
C SER A 370 -1.48 19.19 29.78
N HIS A 371 -0.31 19.53 30.34
CA HIS A 371 -0.05 20.79 31.04
C HIS A 371 0.22 22.01 30.10
N VAL A 372 0.08 21.85 28.77
CA VAL A 372 0.45 22.88 27.78
C VAL A 372 -0.81 23.44 27.11
N SER A 373 -1.27 24.61 27.59
CA SER A 373 -2.48 25.27 27.12
C SER A 373 -2.27 25.96 25.75
N SER A 374 -2.41 25.20 24.67
CA SER A 374 -2.36 25.74 23.30
C SER A 374 -3.77 25.92 22.73
N PHE A 375 -4.20 27.18 22.57
CA PHE A 375 -5.57 27.55 22.19
C PHE A 375 -6.04 26.89 20.87
N ARG A 376 -5.13 26.73 19.90
CA ARG A 376 -5.42 26.07 18.60
C ARG A 376 -5.73 24.58 18.71
N ARG A 377 -5.26 23.89 19.75
CA ARG A 377 -5.46 22.44 19.96
C ARG A 377 -6.71 22.15 20.78
N HIS A 378 -7.01 23.00 21.77
CA HIS A 378 -8.19 22.84 22.63
C HIS A 378 -9.48 23.34 21.98
N PHE A 379 -9.43 24.40 21.17
CA PHE A 379 -10.62 24.98 20.52
C PHE A 379 -11.47 23.99 19.70
N PRO A 380 -10.91 23.17 18.78
CA PRO A 380 -11.73 22.23 18.01
C PRO A 380 -12.32 21.11 18.88
N VAL A 381 -11.61 20.68 19.92
CA VAL A 381 -12.09 19.64 20.84
C VAL A 381 -13.21 20.18 21.73
N LEU A 382 -13.09 21.41 22.22
CA LEU A 382 -14.12 22.12 22.97
C LEU A 382 -15.37 22.41 22.12
N LEU A 383 -15.18 22.69 20.82
CA LEU A 383 -16.27 22.90 19.88
C LEU A 383 -17.03 21.59 19.62
N VAL A 384 -16.32 20.47 19.49
CA VAL A 384 -16.93 19.15 19.33
C VAL A 384 -17.65 18.72 20.61
N SER A 385 -17.09 18.97 21.80
CA SER A 385 -17.78 18.68 23.07
C SER A 385 -19.01 19.58 23.29
N LEU A 386 -18.93 20.87 22.93
CA LEU A 386 -20.09 21.78 22.95
C LEU A 386 -21.19 21.29 21.98
N ALA A 387 -20.81 20.85 20.79
CA ALA A 387 -21.74 20.30 19.81
C ALA A 387 -22.38 18.99 20.31
N LEU A 388 -21.60 18.10 20.94
CA LEU A 388 -22.10 16.86 21.55
C LEU A 388 -23.08 17.11 22.70
N PHE A 389 -23.02 18.26 23.37
CA PHE A 389 -24.01 18.64 24.40
C PHE A 389 -25.25 19.34 23.83
N VAL A 390 -25.07 20.29 22.89
CA VAL A 390 -26.17 21.11 22.36
C VAL A 390 -27.08 20.32 21.41
N LEU A 391 -26.50 19.44 20.58
CA LEU A 391 -27.22 18.74 19.52
C LEU A 391 -28.24 17.71 20.06
N PRO A 392 -27.93 16.88 21.09
CA PRO A 392 -28.92 16.01 21.73
C PRO A 392 -30.04 16.77 22.43
N VAL A 393 -29.73 17.90 23.06
CA VAL A 393 -30.72 18.75 23.73
C VAL A 393 -31.67 19.38 22.70
N ALA A 394 -31.14 19.96 21.63
CA ALA A 394 -31.94 20.51 20.54
C ALA A 394 -32.80 19.44 19.85
N LEU A 395 -32.24 18.24 19.65
CA LEU A 395 -32.95 17.09 19.11
C LEU A 395 -34.09 16.64 20.03
N SER A 396 -33.85 16.54 21.34
CA SER A 396 -34.89 16.21 22.31
C SER A 396 -36.02 17.24 22.30
N TYR A 397 -35.69 18.53 22.32
CA TYR A 397 -36.67 19.62 22.29
C TYR A 397 -37.54 19.58 21.02
N ALA A 398 -36.92 19.39 19.85
CA ALA A 398 -37.63 19.29 18.58
C ALA A 398 -38.57 18.08 18.52
N LEU A 399 -38.17 16.95 19.10
CA LEU A 399 -38.97 15.73 19.14
C LEU A 399 -40.19 15.86 20.07
N TRP A 400 -40.02 16.49 21.23
CA TRP A 400 -41.12 16.77 22.17
C TRP A 400 -42.18 17.68 21.56
N HIS A 401 -41.78 18.61 20.69
CA HIS A 401 -42.72 19.50 20.01
C HIS A 401 -43.44 18.85 18.81
N SER A 402 -42.87 17.79 18.24
CA SER A 402 -43.33 17.20 16.97
C SER A 402 -44.10 15.88 17.12
N TYR A 403 -43.97 15.18 18.25
CA TYR A 403 -44.57 13.85 18.46
C TYR A 403 -45.36 13.77 19.76
N ALA A 404 -46.50 13.07 19.73
CA ALA A 404 -47.26 12.72 20.93
C ALA A 404 -46.46 11.75 21.83
N LEU A 405 -46.73 11.82 23.14
CA LEU A 405 -46.09 11.00 24.17
C LEU A 405 -46.17 9.51 23.82
N ASN A 406 -45.01 8.90 23.58
CA ASN A 406 -44.86 7.49 23.24
C ASN A 406 -43.63 6.92 23.95
N THR A 407 -43.63 5.61 24.25
CA THR A 407 -42.50 4.91 24.90
C THR A 407 -41.18 5.07 24.14
N TRP A 408 -41.24 5.16 22.81
CA TRP A 408 -40.09 5.45 21.96
C TRP A 408 -39.47 6.84 22.22
N LEU A 409 -40.29 7.87 22.44
CA LEU A 409 -39.81 9.23 22.71
C LEU A 409 -39.09 9.28 24.06
N PHE A 410 -39.60 8.54 25.06
CA PHE A 410 -38.94 8.38 26.36
C PHE A 410 -37.60 7.64 26.25
N ALA A 411 -37.51 6.58 25.43
CA ALA A 411 -36.25 5.87 25.22
C ALA A 411 -35.18 6.78 24.57
N VAL A 412 -35.53 7.50 23.50
CA VAL A 412 -34.60 8.42 22.83
C VAL A 412 -34.16 9.56 23.76
N THR A 413 -35.09 10.13 24.52
CA THR A 413 -34.77 11.22 25.46
C THR A 413 -33.91 10.72 26.62
N ALA A 414 -34.10 9.50 27.11
CA ALA A 414 -33.21 8.87 28.07
C ALA A 414 -31.79 8.68 27.51
N PHE A 415 -31.64 8.21 26.27
CA PHE A 415 -30.32 8.09 25.63
C PHE A 415 -29.64 9.44 25.37
N CYS A 416 -30.40 10.49 25.06
CA CYS A 416 -29.86 11.85 24.94
C CYS A 416 -29.42 12.41 26.29
N VAL A 417 -30.17 12.16 27.37
CA VAL A 417 -29.78 12.57 28.72
C VAL A 417 -28.55 11.80 29.19
N GLU A 418 -28.48 10.50 28.94
CA GLU A 418 -27.29 9.68 29.23
C GLU A 418 -26.04 10.21 28.52
N LEU A 419 -26.17 10.63 27.26
CA LEU A 419 -25.07 11.21 26.48
C LEU A 419 -24.66 12.60 26.95
N CYS A 420 -25.55 13.39 27.54
CA CYS A 420 -25.20 14.69 28.13
C CYS A 420 -24.59 14.57 29.53
N LEU A 421 -24.82 13.45 30.22
CA LEU A 421 -24.27 13.17 31.55
C LEU A 421 -22.89 12.52 31.49
N LYS A 422 -22.62 11.74 30.44
CA LYS A 422 -21.28 11.28 30.07
C LYS A 422 -20.49 12.45 29.49
#